data_AF-A0A9I9DH29-F1
#
_entry.id   AF-A0A9I9DH29-F1
#
_cell.length_a   1.000
_cell.length_b   1.000
_cell.length_c   1.000
_cell.angle_alpha   90.00
_cell.angle_beta   90.00
_cell.angle_gamma   90.00
#
_symmetry.space_group_name_H-M   'P 1'
#
loop_
_entity.id
_entity.type
_entity.pdbx_description
1 polymer ?
#
loop_
_entity_poly.entity_id
_entity_poly.type
_entity_poly.pdbx_seq_one_letter_code
_entity_poly.pdbx_strand_id
1 'polypeptide(L)'
;MLGDPKEAREGIKEVHFLPFNPVDKRTAITYIDNDGNWHRVSKGAPEQIIELCDLRDDIKKKAHSIIDKFADRGLRSLAVCRQTVPEKTKESAGGPWQFVGLLPLFDPPRHDSAETIRRALNLGVNVKMITGDQLAIGKETGRRLGMGTNMYPSSSLLGQSKDESIASLPVDELIEKADGFAGVFPEHKYEIVRRLQERKHICGMTGDGVNDAPALKKADIGIAVADATDAARSASDIVLTEPGLSVIVSAVLTSRAIFQRMKNYTIYAVSITIRIVLGFLLIALIWKFDFSPFMVLIIAILNDGTIMTISKDRVKPSPLPDSWKLREIFATGIVLGSYLAVMTVVFFWIANATDFFTDKFGVHSIRGSGGELTAAVYLQVSTVSQALIFVTRSRSWSFIERPGLLLVFAFFVAQLVATLIAVYANWGFADMKGIGWGWAGVIWIYSVVFYIPLDVLKFATRYALSGKAWNNMIQNRTAFTSKKDYGIGEREAQWAAAQRTLHGLQPPETSDLFNDKTNYRELSEIAEQAKKRAEVARLRELHTLKGHVESVVKLKGLDIETIQQHYTV
;
A
#
# COMPACT_ATOMS: atom_id res chain seq x y z
N MET A 1 36.38 13.14 -12.54
CA MET A 1 36.89 12.05 -11.69
C MET A 1 38.27 11.68 -12.22
N LEU A 2 39.21 11.28 -11.37
CA LEU A 2 40.51 10.78 -11.81
C LEU A 2 40.27 9.60 -12.79
N GLY A 3 41.09 9.51 -13.84
CA GLY A 3 40.94 8.49 -14.87
C GLY A 3 41.31 7.09 -14.36
N ASP A 4 42.28 7.03 -13.44
CA ASP A 4 42.71 5.82 -12.73
C ASP A 4 42.69 6.07 -11.20
N PRO A 5 42.00 5.25 -10.39
CA PRO A 5 42.05 5.31 -8.93
C PRO A 5 43.47 5.28 -8.33
N LYS A 6 44.47 4.74 -9.07
CA LYS A 6 45.87 4.73 -8.64
C LYS A 6 46.49 6.12 -8.54
N GLU A 7 46.04 7.07 -9.35
CA GLU A 7 46.51 8.47 -9.30
C GLU A 7 46.27 9.10 -7.92
N ALA A 8 45.22 8.67 -7.21
CA ALA A 8 44.93 9.16 -5.86
C ALA A 8 45.99 8.78 -4.82
N ARG A 9 46.83 7.78 -5.13
CA ARG A 9 47.89 7.26 -4.24
C ARG A 9 49.29 7.42 -4.83
N GLU A 10 49.40 7.95 -6.04
CA GLU A 10 50.67 8.11 -6.72
C GLU A 10 51.52 9.20 -6.03
N GLY A 11 52.80 8.92 -5.79
CA GLY A 11 53.70 9.85 -5.08
C GLY A 11 53.40 10.06 -3.59
N ILE A 12 52.54 9.22 -2.99
CA ILE A 12 52.08 9.34 -1.60
C ILE A 12 52.37 8.03 -0.85
N LYS A 13 53.26 8.08 0.14
CA LYS A 13 53.49 6.96 1.05
C LYS A 13 52.64 7.11 2.31
N GLU A 14 51.56 6.34 2.42
CA GLU A 14 50.68 6.34 3.59
C GLU A 14 51.40 5.83 4.85
N VAL A 15 51.27 6.57 5.95
CA VAL A 15 51.86 6.23 7.26
C VAL A 15 50.79 5.79 8.26
N HIS A 16 49.65 6.47 8.25
CA HIS A 16 48.55 6.22 9.19
C HIS A 16 47.23 6.74 8.60
N PHE A 17 46.18 5.94 8.75
CA PHE A 17 44.82 6.30 8.41
C PHE A 17 43.94 6.33 9.66
N LEU A 18 43.30 7.46 9.89
CA LEU A 18 42.25 7.62 10.90
C LEU A 18 40.90 7.34 10.23
N PRO A 19 40.26 6.18 10.54
CA PRO A 19 38.98 5.81 9.97
C PRO A 19 37.84 6.72 10.45
N PHE A 20 36.70 6.64 9.79
CA PHE A 20 35.55 7.48 10.12
C PHE A 20 34.97 7.08 11.47
N ASN A 21 34.80 8.06 12.36
CA ASN A 21 34.12 7.90 13.63
C ASN A 21 32.84 8.78 13.61
N PRO A 22 31.64 8.23 13.91
CA PRO A 22 30.39 9.00 13.98
C PRO A 22 30.41 10.19 14.94
N VAL A 23 31.25 10.14 15.99
CA VAL A 23 31.40 11.23 16.97
C VAL A 23 32.23 12.37 16.36
N ASP A 24 33.40 12.05 15.79
CA ASP A 24 34.32 13.05 15.22
C ASP A 24 33.90 13.54 13.83
N LYS A 25 33.05 12.77 13.13
CA LYS A 25 32.53 13.00 11.77
C LYS A 25 33.61 13.38 10.74
N ARG A 26 34.82 12.84 10.91
CA ARG A 26 35.98 13.08 10.02
C ARG A 26 36.80 11.83 9.79
N THR A 27 37.62 11.89 8.74
CA THR A 27 38.68 10.93 8.42
C THR A 27 39.96 11.70 8.16
N ALA A 28 41.12 11.08 8.41
CA ALA A 28 42.39 11.72 8.12
C ALA A 28 43.41 10.71 7.60
N ILE A 29 44.25 11.13 6.66
CA ILE A 29 45.41 10.37 6.17
C ILE A 29 46.66 11.17 6.51
N THR A 30 47.63 10.52 7.14
CA THR A 30 49.00 11.02 7.28
C THR A 30 49.88 10.32 6.26
N TYR A 31 50.61 11.09 5.46
CA TYR A 31 51.44 10.56 4.39
C TYR A 31 52.76 11.32 4.25
N ILE A 32 53.71 10.67 3.60
CA ILE A 32 55.01 11.23 3.23
C ILE A 32 54.98 11.49 1.72
N ASP A 33 55.35 12.70 1.31
CA ASP A 33 55.52 13.05 -0.11
C ASP A 33 56.86 12.54 -0.67
N ASN A 34 57.08 12.73 -1.97
CA ASN A 34 58.34 12.35 -2.63
C ASN A 34 59.56 13.12 -2.09
N ASP A 35 59.35 14.32 -1.52
CA ASP A 35 60.39 15.17 -0.94
C ASP A 35 60.71 14.81 0.53
N GLY A 36 60.06 13.78 1.08
CA GLY A 36 60.27 13.30 2.44
C GLY A 36 59.62 14.17 3.53
N ASN A 37 58.71 15.07 3.17
CA ASN A 37 57.91 15.87 4.10
C ASN A 37 56.64 15.13 4.51
N TRP A 38 56.25 15.32 5.77
CA TRP A 38 55.05 14.70 6.31
C TRP A 38 53.87 15.66 6.22
N HIS A 39 52.82 15.19 5.55
CA HIS A 39 51.55 15.90 5.41
C HIS A 39 50.43 15.10 6.04
N ARG A 40 49.43 15.82 6.54
CA ARG A 40 48.20 15.22 7.04
C ARG A 40 47.02 15.94 6.39
N VAL A 41 46.15 15.17 5.75
CA VAL A 41 44.93 15.67 5.11
C VAL A 41 43.73 15.09 5.83
N SER A 42 42.70 15.90 6.03
CA SER A 42 41.46 15.46 6.64
C SER A 42 40.26 15.90 5.81
N LYS A 43 39.23 15.05 5.82
CA LYS A 43 37.94 15.32 5.23
C LYS A 43 36.84 14.95 6.21
N GLY A 44 35.77 15.74 6.25
CA GLY A 44 34.69 15.52 7.21
C GLY A 44 33.52 16.48 7.05
N ALA A 45 32.64 16.45 8.04
CA ALA A 45 31.54 17.39 8.16
C ALA A 45 32.08 18.84 8.23
N PRO A 46 31.51 19.80 7.50
CA PRO A 46 32.04 21.15 7.44
C PRO A 46 32.17 21.84 8.80
N GLU A 47 31.20 21.67 9.70
CA GLU A 47 31.23 22.27 11.04
C GLU A 47 32.46 21.81 11.83
N GLN A 48 32.75 20.50 11.80
CA GLN A 48 33.89 19.90 12.51
C GLN A 48 35.23 20.33 11.92
N ILE A 49 35.32 20.43 10.59
CA ILE A 49 36.54 20.89 9.91
C ILE A 49 36.76 22.40 10.11
N ILE A 50 35.69 23.19 10.18
CA ILE A 50 35.77 24.62 10.46
C ILE A 50 36.31 24.87 11.88
N GLU A 51 35.81 24.12 12.86
CA GLU A 51 36.29 24.16 14.24
C GLU A 51 37.75 23.69 14.35
N LEU A 52 38.12 22.65 13.61
CA LEU A 52 39.49 22.14 13.57
C LEU A 52 40.52 23.14 13.02
N CYS A 53 40.13 23.94 12.03
CA CYS A 53 41.01 24.91 11.38
C CYS A 53 41.05 26.26 12.10
N ASP A 54 40.28 26.45 13.17
CA ASP A 54 40.13 27.71 13.91
C ASP A 54 40.04 28.93 12.97
N LEU A 55 39.10 28.86 12.03
CA LEU A 55 38.95 29.89 10.99
C LEU A 55 38.54 31.23 11.58
N ARG A 56 39.14 32.30 11.04
CA ARG A 56 38.69 33.68 11.28
C ARG A 56 37.21 33.86 10.91
N ASP A 57 36.53 34.70 11.66
CA ASP A 57 35.07 34.89 11.59
C ASP A 57 34.57 35.31 10.19
N ASP A 58 35.36 36.04 9.42
CA ASP A 58 35.05 36.46 8.05
C ASP A 58 35.00 35.27 7.08
N ILE A 59 36.02 34.41 7.11
CA ILE A 59 36.08 33.21 6.27
C ILE A 59 35.05 32.19 6.73
N LYS A 60 34.83 32.07 8.05
CA LYS A 60 33.79 31.21 8.63
C LYS A 60 32.40 31.57 8.12
N LYS A 61 32.02 32.85 8.12
CA LYS A 61 30.75 33.33 7.54
C LYS A 61 30.63 33.01 6.05
N LYS A 62 31.71 33.19 5.30
CA LYS A 62 31.74 32.87 3.86
C LYS A 62 31.56 31.37 3.61
N ALA A 63 32.19 30.51 4.41
CA ALA A 63 32.04 29.07 4.33
C ALA A 63 30.60 28.63 4.61
N HIS A 64 29.98 29.14 5.68
CA HIS A 64 28.57 28.89 5.99
C HIS A 64 27.63 29.32 4.85
N SER A 65 27.83 30.52 4.28
CA SER A 65 27.02 30.97 3.14
C SER A 65 27.12 30.06 1.91
N ILE A 66 28.29 29.47 1.64
CA ILE A 66 28.46 28.52 0.53
C ILE A 66 27.79 27.18 0.83
N ILE A 67 27.88 26.70 2.09
CA ILE A 67 27.21 25.48 2.54
C ILE A 67 25.70 25.62 2.38
N ASP A 68 25.13 26.76 2.77
CA ASP A 68 23.69 27.02 2.61
C ASP A 68 23.29 27.05 1.13
N LYS A 69 24.09 27.69 0.26
CA LYS A 69 23.86 27.66 -1.20
C LYS A 69 23.94 26.25 -1.80
N PHE A 70 24.77 25.37 -1.25
CA PHE A 70 24.81 23.97 -1.66
C PHE A 70 23.57 23.23 -1.15
N ALA A 71 23.15 23.48 0.08
CA ALA A 71 21.97 22.90 0.68
C ALA A 71 20.68 23.27 -0.08
N ASP A 72 20.54 24.54 -0.49
CA ASP A 72 19.42 25.02 -1.33
C ASP A 72 19.33 24.32 -2.68
N ARG A 73 20.47 23.83 -3.20
CA ARG A 73 20.54 23.04 -4.44
C ARG A 73 20.41 21.53 -4.20
N GLY A 74 20.23 21.10 -2.96
CA GLY A 74 20.15 19.69 -2.56
C GLY A 74 21.49 18.98 -2.60
N LEU A 75 22.60 19.71 -2.43
CA LEU A 75 23.96 19.18 -2.46
C LEU A 75 24.47 19.08 -1.02
N ARG A 76 24.97 17.91 -0.63
CA ARG A 76 25.68 17.72 0.64
C ARG A 76 27.05 18.38 0.56
N SER A 77 27.49 19.02 1.63
CA SER A 77 28.80 19.68 1.69
C SER A 77 29.82 18.82 2.43
N LEU A 78 31.00 18.61 1.85
CA LEU A 78 32.14 17.97 2.50
C LEU A 78 33.32 18.94 2.54
N ALA A 79 33.89 19.17 3.71
CA ALA A 79 35.03 20.05 3.87
C ALA A 79 36.35 19.26 3.87
N VAL A 80 37.39 19.88 3.33
CA VAL A 80 38.75 19.32 3.30
C VAL A 80 39.75 20.32 3.86
N CYS A 81 40.67 19.82 4.68
CA CYS A 81 41.76 20.59 5.27
C CYS A 81 43.08 19.82 5.23
N ARG A 82 44.18 20.55 5.36
CA ARG A 82 45.54 20.00 5.33
C ARG A 82 46.39 20.64 6.41
N GLN A 83 47.31 19.89 6.99
CA GLN A 83 48.39 20.40 7.82
C GLN A 83 49.71 19.73 7.46
N THR A 84 50.82 20.38 7.80
CA THR A 84 52.17 19.80 7.78
C THR A 84 52.52 19.25 9.16
N VAL A 85 53.32 18.18 9.24
CA VAL A 85 53.79 17.58 10.50
C VAL A 85 55.31 17.76 10.62
N PRO A 86 55.79 18.87 11.23
CA PRO A 86 57.21 19.19 11.26
C PRO A 86 58.07 18.16 12.00
N GLU A 87 57.51 17.58 13.07
CA GLU A 87 58.21 16.62 13.94
C GLU A 87 58.38 15.24 13.31
N LYS A 88 57.81 14.99 12.10
CA LYS A 88 57.89 13.73 11.34
C LYS A 88 57.59 12.48 12.18
N THR A 89 56.73 12.60 13.19
CA THR A 89 56.27 11.51 14.05
C THR A 89 54.75 11.32 13.91
N LYS A 90 54.28 10.08 14.15
CA LYS A 90 52.86 9.73 13.98
C LYS A 90 51.97 10.39 15.04
N GLU A 91 52.46 10.45 16.27
CA GLU A 91 51.73 10.91 17.46
C GLU A 91 51.72 12.44 17.61
N SER A 92 52.55 13.14 16.84
CA SER A 92 52.56 14.60 16.88
C SER A 92 51.23 15.20 16.41
N ALA A 93 50.79 16.23 17.13
CA ALA A 93 49.62 17.02 16.77
C ALA A 93 49.80 17.71 15.40
N GLY A 94 51.05 17.99 15.00
CA GLY A 94 51.39 18.72 13.78
C GLY A 94 51.20 20.23 13.92
N GLY A 95 51.33 20.94 12.79
CA GLY A 95 51.09 22.39 12.72
C GLY A 95 49.60 22.76 12.62
N PRO A 96 49.26 24.06 12.50
CA PRO A 96 47.87 24.50 12.38
C PRO A 96 47.23 23.99 11.09
N TRP A 97 45.95 23.60 11.18
CA TRP A 97 45.18 23.13 10.04
C TRP A 97 44.83 24.28 9.09
N GLN A 98 45.07 24.05 7.80
CA GLN A 98 44.69 24.95 6.73
C GLN A 98 43.40 24.45 6.09
N PHE A 99 42.37 25.28 6.10
CA PHE A 99 41.13 25.01 5.39
C PHE A 99 41.36 25.16 3.88
N VAL A 100 41.17 24.07 3.14
CA VAL A 100 41.47 24.04 1.69
C VAL A 100 40.20 24.35 0.88
N GLY A 101 39.05 23.78 1.25
CA GLY A 101 37.81 24.05 0.53
C GLY A 101 36.62 23.17 0.90
N LEU A 102 35.52 23.43 0.20
CA LEU A 102 34.24 22.72 0.32
C LEU A 102 33.92 22.05 -1.02
N LEU A 103 33.53 20.78 -0.96
CA LEU A 103 33.08 20.02 -2.12
C LEU A 103 31.57 19.75 -2.01
N PRO A 104 30.78 20.12 -3.03
CA PRO A 104 29.39 19.69 -3.13
C PRO A 104 29.31 18.25 -3.62
N LEU A 105 28.57 17.42 -2.90
CA LEU A 105 28.26 16.04 -3.23
C LEU A 105 26.78 15.95 -3.56
N PHE A 106 26.47 15.32 -4.69
CA PHE A 106 25.10 15.06 -5.09
C PHE A 106 24.79 13.58 -4.86
N ASP A 107 23.68 13.32 -4.18
CA ASP A 107 23.14 11.99 -3.99
C ASP A 107 21.92 11.83 -4.92
N PRO A 108 22.10 11.27 -6.13
CA PRO A 108 21.02 11.19 -7.09
C PRO A 108 19.92 10.24 -6.60
N PRO A 109 18.64 10.63 -6.66
CA PRO A 109 17.56 9.70 -6.38
C PRO A 109 17.59 8.56 -7.41
N ARG A 110 17.19 7.36 -6.99
CA ARG A 110 17.06 6.23 -7.92
C ARG A 110 15.95 6.54 -8.93
N HIS A 111 16.12 6.05 -10.16
CA HIS A 111 15.22 6.30 -11.27
C HIS A 111 13.76 5.86 -10.99
N ASP A 112 13.59 4.82 -10.17
CA ASP A 112 12.30 4.22 -9.80
C ASP A 112 11.62 4.89 -8.59
N SER A 113 12.34 5.71 -7.83
CA SER A 113 11.88 6.18 -6.52
C SER A 113 10.67 7.11 -6.61
N ALA A 114 10.65 8.02 -7.58
CA ALA A 114 9.53 8.95 -7.77
C ALA A 114 8.22 8.23 -8.16
N GLU A 115 8.30 7.26 -9.10
CA GLU A 115 7.14 6.44 -9.47
C GLU A 115 6.69 5.57 -8.30
N THR A 116 7.63 5.00 -7.55
CA THR A 116 7.35 4.15 -6.40
C THR A 116 6.62 4.91 -5.29
N ILE A 117 7.02 6.15 -4.99
CA ILE A 117 6.33 7.00 -4.00
C ILE A 117 4.89 7.26 -4.44
N ARG A 118 4.67 7.58 -5.73
CA ARG A 118 3.32 7.76 -6.28
C ARG A 118 2.50 6.47 -6.18
N ARG A 119 3.11 5.32 -6.48
CA ARG A 119 2.45 4.00 -6.37
C ARG A 119 2.10 3.66 -4.93
N ALA A 120 2.98 3.94 -3.98
CA ALA A 120 2.72 3.76 -2.55
C ALA A 120 1.53 4.63 -2.10
N LEU A 121 1.50 5.90 -2.52
CA LEU A 121 0.41 6.81 -2.21
C LEU A 121 -0.93 6.35 -2.81
N ASN A 122 -0.94 5.88 -4.06
CA ASN A 122 -2.12 5.28 -4.70
C ASN A 122 -2.61 4.02 -3.97
N LEU A 123 -1.72 3.34 -3.25
CA LEU A 123 -2.03 2.19 -2.40
C LEU A 123 -2.42 2.58 -0.96
N GLY A 124 -2.55 3.88 -0.68
CA GLY A 124 -2.87 4.41 0.65
C GLY A 124 -1.73 4.24 1.66
N VAL A 125 -0.48 4.13 1.20
CA VAL A 125 0.71 4.12 2.05
C VAL A 125 1.42 5.46 1.92
N ASN A 126 1.39 6.26 2.99
CA ASN A 126 2.12 7.53 3.03
C ASN A 126 3.60 7.27 3.29
N VAL A 127 4.48 7.81 2.45
CA VAL A 127 5.93 7.67 2.57
C VAL A 127 6.48 8.94 3.20
N LYS A 128 7.14 8.82 4.36
CA LYS A 128 7.77 9.94 5.06
C LYS A 128 9.30 9.84 4.97
N MET A 129 9.97 10.91 4.56
CA MET A 129 11.44 10.95 4.53
C MET A 129 12.01 11.10 5.94
N ILE A 130 13.03 10.32 6.27
CA ILE A 130 13.80 10.47 7.50
C ILE A 130 15.27 10.60 7.09
N THR A 131 15.86 11.78 7.29
CA THR A 131 17.26 12.04 6.92
C THR A 131 18.04 12.73 8.04
N GLY A 132 19.34 12.41 8.12
CA GLY A 132 20.30 13.13 8.95
C GLY A 132 20.82 14.43 8.30
N ASP A 133 20.51 14.66 7.03
CA ASP A 133 20.89 15.89 6.33
C ASP A 133 20.08 17.10 6.83
N GLN A 134 20.54 18.30 6.49
CA GLN A 134 19.83 19.53 6.79
C GLN A 134 18.49 19.63 6.05
N LEU A 135 17.56 20.41 6.61
CA LEU A 135 16.20 20.54 6.10
C LEU A 135 16.13 21.03 4.64
N ALA A 136 17.01 21.94 4.23
CA ALA A 136 17.06 22.44 2.85
C ALA A 136 17.36 21.31 1.85
N ILE A 137 18.32 20.43 2.17
CA ILE A 137 18.66 19.26 1.33
C ILE A 137 17.49 18.28 1.26
N GLY A 138 16.86 18.00 2.40
CA GLY A 138 15.68 17.13 2.47
C GLY A 138 14.52 17.66 1.63
N LYS A 139 14.20 18.95 1.74
CA LYS A 139 13.14 19.60 0.96
C LYS A 139 13.42 19.58 -0.54
N GLU A 140 14.66 19.86 -0.96
CA GLU A 140 15.01 19.82 -2.38
C GLU A 140 14.96 18.39 -2.95
N THR A 141 15.43 17.40 -2.17
CA THR A 141 15.34 15.99 -2.54
C THR A 141 13.88 15.53 -2.62
N GLY A 142 13.06 15.90 -1.63
CA GLY A 142 11.62 15.63 -1.59
C GLY A 142 10.86 16.27 -2.76
N ARG A 143 11.23 17.50 -3.13
CA ARG A 143 10.67 18.21 -4.30
C ARG A 143 10.96 17.45 -5.60
N ARG A 144 12.18 16.97 -5.80
CA ARG A 144 12.56 16.19 -6.99
C ARG A 144 11.89 14.81 -7.03
N LEU A 145 11.72 14.18 -5.87
CA LEU A 145 11.05 12.88 -5.75
C LEU A 145 9.52 12.98 -5.87
N GLY A 146 8.94 14.18 -5.74
CA GLY A 146 7.49 14.38 -5.73
C GLY A 146 6.82 13.95 -4.42
N MET A 147 7.55 13.98 -3.31
CA MET A 147 7.08 13.64 -1.96
C MET A 147 6.34 14.80 -1.27
N GLY A 148 6.59 16.04 -1.71
CA GLY A 148 6.15 17.24 -1.01
C GLY A 148 7.31 17.92 -0.27
N THR A 149 7.08 19.14 0.19
CA THR A 149 8.07 19.98 0.89
C THR A 149 7.66 20.31 2.32
N ASN A 150 6.57 19.71 2.83
CA ASN A 150 6.09 19.92 4.19
C ASN A 150 6.94 19.11 5.19
N MET A 151 8.22 19.45 5.26
CA MET A 151 9.21 18.79 6.12
C MET A 151 9.63 19.69 7.26
N TYR A 152 9.93 19.08 8.41
CA TYR A 152 10.30 19.78 9.64
C TYR A 152 11.64 19.30 10.18
N PRO A 153 12.41 20.16 10.88
CA PRO A 153 13.62 19.72 11.55
C PRO A 153 13.27 18.88 12.78
N SER A 154 14.17 17.98 13.19
CA SER A 154 13.91 17.15 14.37
C SER A 154 13.82 17.95 15.68
N SER A 155 14.40 19.15 15.76
CA SER A 155 14.28 20.04 16.92
C SER A 155 12.84 20.52 17.16
N SER A 156 12.03 20.65 16.11
CA SER A 156 10.59 20.94 16.23
C SER A 156 9.80 19.80 16.87
N LEU A 157 10.34 18.58 16.88
CA LEU A 157 9.70 17.40 17.50
C LEU A 157 9.87 17.36 19.02
N LEU A 158 10.89 18.02 19.56
CA LEU A 158 11.18 18.09 20.99
C LEU A 158 10.48 19.27 21.68
N GLY A 159 9.66 20.05 20.96
CA GLY A 159 9.03 21.25 21.49
C GLY A 159 10.00 22.41 21.81
N GLN A 160 11.24 22.34 21.33
CA GLN A 160 12.28 23.34 21.57
C GLN A 160 12.35 24.45 20.49
N SER A 161 11.41 24.47 19.54
CA SER A 161 11.38 25.51 18.50
C SER A 161 10.86 26.84 19.06
N LYS A 162 11.67 27.92 18.88
CA LYS A 162 11.32 29.32 19.21
C LYS A 162 10.26 29.95 18.30
N ASP A 163 9.73 29.24 17.30
CA ASP A 163 8.75 29.76 16.35
C ASP A 163 7.31 29.66 16.90
N GLU A 164 6.70 30.81 17.15
CA GLU A 164 5.33 30.96 17.67
C GLU A 164 4.25 30.34 16.75
N SER A 165 4.52 30.21 15.44
CA SER A 165 3.59 29.60 14.48
C SER A 165 3.55 28.07 14.56
N ILE A 166 4.68 27.42 14.88
CA ILE A 166 4.80 25.97 15.04
C ILE A 166 4.24 25.52 16.39
N ALA A 167 4.28 26.40 17.41
CA ALA A 167 3.73 26.15 18.74
C ALA A 167 2.19 26.00 18.77
N SER A 168 1.49 26.38 17.70
CA SER A 168 0.01 26.34 17.64
C SER A 168 -0.58 24.94 17.36
N LEU A 169 0.18 24.02 16.77
CA LEU A 169 -0.25 22.65 16.49
C LEU A 169 0.39 21.68 17.49
N PRO A 170 -0.38 20.72 18.05
CA PRO A 170 0.20 19.62 18.81
C PRO A 170 1.27 18.91 17.98
N VAL A 171 2.43 18.64 18.58
CA VAL A 171 3.58 18.00 17.91
C VAL A 171 3.17 16.71 17.19
N ASP A 172 2.26 15.92 17.77
CA ASP A 172 1.78 14.69 17.14
C ASP A 172 1.01 14.95 15.82
N GLU A 173 0.23 16.03 15.74
CA GLU A 173 -0.52 16.38 14.52
C GLU A 173 0.43 16.89 13.43
N LEU A 174 1.49 17.60 13.84
CA LEU A 174 2.58 18.00 12.97
C LEU A 174 3.30 16.76 12.41
N ILE A 175 3.62 15.77 13.26
CA ILE A 175 4.25 14.51 12.82
C ILE A 175 3.36 13.76 11.81
N GLU A 176 2.05 13.72 12.07
CA GLU A 176 1.09 13.07 11.21
C GLU A 176 0.99 13.75 9.83
N LYS A 177 1.00 15.09 9.79
CA LYS A 177 0.92 15.89 8.55
C LYS A 177 2.24 16.10 7.82
N ALA A 178 3.38 15.85 8.47
CA ALA A 178 4.70 16.06 7.87
C ALA A 178 5.02 15.03 6.77
N ASP A 179 5.59 15.48 5.67
CA ASP A 179 6.10 14.62 4.58
C ASP A 179 7.50 14.07 4.89
N GLY A 180 8.19 14.64 5.89
CA GLY A 180 9.50 14.16 6.31
C GLY A 180 10.15 14.97 7.41
N PHE A 181 11.24 14.42 7.94
CA PHE A 181 12.03 14.96 9.03
C PHE A 181 13.50 15.01 8.65
N ALA A 182 14.14 16.13 8.95
CA ALA A 182 15.55 16.38 8.64
C ALA A 182 16.37 16.62 9.93
N GLY A 183 17.68 16.39 9.85
CA GLY A 183 18.60 16.47 10.99
C GLY A 183 18.31 15.42 12.07
N VAL A 184 17.74 14.27 11.69
CA VAL A 184 17.19 13.29 12.62
C VAL A 184 18.31 12.46 13.26
N PHE A 185 18.40 12.51 14.59
CA PHE A 185 19.26 11.65 15.40
C PHE A 185 18.60 10.29 15.67
N PRO A 186 19.36 9.26 16.07
CA PRO A 186 18.81 7.91 16.32
C PRO A 186 17.64 7.89 17.30
N GLU A 187 17.73 8.66 18.38
CA GLU A 187 16.67 8.82 19.39
C GLU A 187 15.40 9.44 18.80
N HIS A 188 15.54 10.39 17.90
CA HIS A 188 14.42 11.03 17.21
C HIS A 188 13.70 10.06 16.27
N LYS A 189 14.42 9.14 15.61
CA LYS A 189 13.79 8.12 14.76
C LYS A 189 12.85 7.23 15.58
N TYR A 190 13.29 6.82 16.77
CA TYR A 190 12.47 6.04 17.70
C TYR A 190 11.20 6.81 18.12
N GLU A 191 11.34 8.07 18.51
CA GLU A 191 10.21 8.88 18.98
C GLU A 191 9.21 9.16 17.86
N ILE A 192 9.66 9.43 16.62
CA ILE A 192 8.77 9.61 15.46
C ILE A 192 7.88 8.38 15.25
N VAL A 193 8.49 7.19 15.24
CA VAL A 193 7.75 5.93 15.06
C VAL A 193 6.77 5.71 16.21
N ARG A 194 7.21 5.92 17.45
CA ARG A 194 6.36 5.79 18.64
C ARG A 194 5.14 6.70 18.57
N ARG A 195 5.32 7.98 18.20
CA ARG A 195 4.22 8.95 18.11
C ARG A 195 3.22 8.60 17.02
N LEU A 196 3.70 8.12 15.86
CA LEU A 196 2.83 7.65 14.79
C LEU A 196 2.02 6.41 15.22
N GLN A 197 2.64 5.49 15.98
CA GLN A 197 1.94 4.34 16.56
C GLN A 197 0.89 4.74 17.61
N GLU A 198 1.19 5.72 18.47
CA GLU A 198 0.23 6.26 19.44
C GLU A 198 -0.99 6.89 18.74
N ARG A 199 -0.80 7.42 17.53
CA ARG A 199 -1.87 7.89 16.63
C ARG A 199 -2.59 6.78 15.83
N LYS A 200 -2.30 5.51 16.14
CA LYS A 200 -2.89 4.30 15.54
C LYS A 200 -2.50 4.06 14.07
N HIS A 201 -1.42 4.66 13.59
CA HIS A 201 -0.84 4.30 12.30
C HIS A 201 0.01 3.04 12.43
N ILE A 202 -0.08 2.15 11.44
CA ILE A 202 0.83 1.01 11.33
C ILE A 202 2.09 1.49 10.61
N CYS A 203 3.22 1.45 11.31
CA CYS A 203 4.46 2.07 10.86
C CYS A 203 5.44 1.03 10.33
N GLY A 204 5.77 1.12 9.04
CA GLY A 204 6.90 0.43 8.43
C GLY A 204 8.12 1.36 8.43
N MET A 205 9.22 0.95 9.08
CA MET A 205 10.44 1.75 9.13
C MET A 205 11.57 1.06 8.38
N THR A 206 12.28 1.79 7.53
CA THR A 206 13.49 1.31 6.86
C THR A 206 14.75 1.77 7.60
N GLY A 207 15.76 0.93 7.68
CA GLY A 207 17.06 1.27 8.28
C GLY A 207 18.22 0.44 7.73
N ASP A 208 19.43 0.95 7.88
CA ASP A 208 20.69 0.36 7.38
C ASP A 208 21.77 0.22 8.47
N GLY A 209 21.85 1.18 9.38
CA GLY A 209 22.88 1.25 10.41
C GLY A 209 22.47 0.68 11.76
N VAL A 210 23.49 0.44 12.60
CA VAL A 210 23.34 0.08 14.03
C VAL A 210 22.46 1.09 14.80
N ASN A 211 22.49 2.34 14.37
CA ASN A 211 21.74 3.45 14.95
C ASN A 211 20.23 3.30 14.77
N ASP A 212 19.80 2.56 13.76
CA ASP A 212 18.38 2.41 13.42
C ASP A 212 17.75 1.22 14.15
N ALA A 213 18.55 0.35 14.78
CA ALA A 213 18.08 -0.85 15.45
C ALA A 213 16.98 -0.61 16.50
N PRO A 214 17.06 0.41 17.40
CA PRO A 214 15.99 0.66 18.36
C PRO A 214 14.67 1.06 17.69
N ALA A 215 14.74 1.84 16.61
CA ALA A 215 13.58 2.36 15.91
C ALA A 215 12.96 1.30 14.99
N LEU A 216 13.78 0.46 14.34
CA LEU A 216 13.36 -0.73 13.60
C LEU A 216 12.58 -1.69 14.50
N LYS A 217 13.10 -1.98 15.71
CA LYS A 217 12.43 -2.85 16.68
C LYS A 217 11.15 -2.25 17.27
N LYS A 218 11.05 -0.91 17.29
CA LYS A 218 9.85 -0.21 17.78
C LYS A 218 8.74 -0.19 16.74
N ALA A 219 9.09 -0.11 15.46
CA ALA A 219 8.14 -0.11 14.35
C ALA A 219 7.27 -1.38 14.36
N ASP A 220 6.07 -1.29 13.78
CA ASP A 220 5.22 -2.47 13.59
C ASP A 220 5.83 -3.45 12.60
N ILE A 221 6.62 -2.91 11.65
CA ILE A 221 7.40 -3.67 10.68
C ILE A 221 8.75 -2.94 10.50
N GLY A 222 9.81 -3.48 11.08
CA GLY A 222 11.19 -3.08 10.81
C GLY A 222 11.71 -3.69 9.50
N ILE A 223 12.22 -2.86 8.58
CA ILE A 223 12.71 -3.25 7.26
C ILE A 223 14.21 -2.94 7.15
N ALA A 224 15.04 -3.97 7.13
CA ALA A 224 16.47 -3.80 6.85
C ALA A 224 16.72 -3.80 5.34
N VAL A 225 17.50 -2.83 4.85
CA VAL A 225 17.93 -2.79 3.43
C VAL A 225 18.98 -3.86 3.12
N ALA A 226 19.18 -4.17 1.83
CA ALA A 226 20.14 -5.19 1.40
C ALA A 226 21.56 -5.00 1.95
N ASP A 227 22.05 -3.76 1.95
CA ASP A 227 23.38 -3.40 2.44
C ASP A 227 23.40 -3.04 3.94
N ALA A 228 22.35 -3.39 4.68
CA ALA A 228 22.26 -3.09 6.12
C ALA A 228 23.26 -3.91 6.94
N THR A 229 23.72 -3.32 8.04
CA THR A 229 24.54 -3.99 9.05
C THR A 229 23.83 -5.20 9.67
N ASP A 230 24.58 -6.20 10.12
CA ASP A 230 23.99 -7.40 10.74
C ASP A 230 23.19 -7.08 12.01
N ALA A 231 23.56 -6.01 12.71
CA ALA A 231 22.78 -5.49 13.83
C ALA A 231 21.41 -4.97 13.40
N ALA A 232 21.32 -4.21 12.31
CA ALA A 232 20.05 -3.73 11.75
C ALA A 232 19.19 -4.89 11.23
N ARG A 233 19.81 -5.87 10.56
CA ARG A 233 19.13 -7.10 10.08
C ARG A 233 18.54 -7.91 11.23
N SER A 234 19.27 -8.02 12.34
CA SER A 234 18.82 -8.75 13.54
C SER A 234 17.70 -8.03 14.30
N ALA A 235 17.61 -6.70 14.16
CA ALA A 235 16.57 -5.89 14.78
C ALA A 235 15.30 -5.74 13.92
N SER A 236 15.37 -6.08 12.63
CA SER A 236 14.27 -5.95 11.66
C SER A 236 13.42 -7.21 11.55
N ASP A 237 12.13 -7.06 11.24
CA ASP A 237 11.20 -8.17 10.97
C ASP A 237 11.33 -8.73 9.54
N ILE A 238 11.74 -7.88 8.59
CA ILE A 238 11.97 -8.25 7.20
C ILE A 238 13.31 -7.68 6.71
N VAL A 239 14.09 -8.54 6.04
CA VAL A 239 15.36 -8.17 5.42
C VAL A 239 15.18 -8.21 3.90
N LEU A 240 15.44 -7.08 3.24
CA LEU A 240 15.41 -7.01 1.78
C LEU A 240 16.72 -7.57 1.22
N THR A 241 16.64 -8.44 0.23
CA THR A 241 17.81 -8.93 -0.51
C THR A 241 18.15 -8.06 -1.72
N GLU A 242 17.24 -7.15 -2.09
CA GLU A 242 17.39 -6.22 -3.19
C GLU A 242 17.25 -4.78 -2.68
N PRO A 243 18.08 -3.83 -3.14
CA PRO A 243 18.00 -2.44 -2.71
C PRO A 243 16.88 -1.69 -3.44
N GLY A 244 16.16 -0.83 -2.72
CA GLY A 244 15.21 0.13 -3.33
C GLY A 244 13.83 0.12 -2.68
N LEU A 245 13.15 1.27 -2.76
CA LEU A 245 11.79 1.44 -2.23
C LEU A 245 10.76 0.62 -3.03
N SER A 246 11.04 0.33 -4.30
CA SER A 246 10.16 -0.43 -5.21
C SER A 246 9.92 -1.86 -4.72
N VAL A 247 10.94 -2.47 -4.11
CA VAL A 247 10.87 -3.80 -3.49
C VAL A 247 9.88 -3.79 -2.33
N ILE A 248 9.89 -2.74 -1.50
CA ILE A 248 8.97 -2.58 -0.37
C ILE A 248 7.52 -2.49 -0.86
N VAL A 249 7.26 -1.67 -1.88
CA VAL A 249 5.90 -1.55 -2.45
C VAL A 249 5.42 -2.88 -3.05
N SER A 250 6.31 -3.63 -3.69
CA SER A 250 6.02 -4.96 -4.23
C SER A 250 5.73 -5.98 -3.12
N ALA A 251 6.48 -5.92 -2.02
CA ALA A 251 6.24 -6.73 -0.83
C ALA A 251 4.89 -6.40 -0.18
N VAL A 252 4.54 -5.12 -0.05
CA VAL A 252 3.21 -4.68 0.45
C VAL A 252 2.08 -5.20 -0.42
N LEU A 253 2.21 -5.11 -1.75
CA LEU A 253 1.19 -5.64 -2.68
C LEU A 253 1.02 -7.16 -2.55
N THR A 254 2.12 -7.89 -2.44
CA THR A 254 2.12 -9.34 -2.28
C THR A 254 1.52 -9.76 -0.93
N SER A 255 1.92 -9.09 0.15
CA SER A 255 1.37 -9.28 1.49
C SER A 255 -0.15 -9.05 1.50
N ARG A 256 -0.63 -7.97 0.86
CA ARG A 256 -2.07 -7.71 0.73
C ARG A 256 -2.79 -8.79 -0.06
N ALA A 257 -2.19 -9.36 -1.11
CA ALA A 257 -2.79 -10.46 -1.86
C ALA A 257 -2.93 -11.72 -0.99
N ILE A 258 -1.90 -12.05 -0.20
CA ILE A 258 -1.94 -13.16 0.76
C ILE A 258 -3.00 -12.92 1.84
N PHE A 259 -3.02 -11.72 2.41
CA PHE A 259 -4.00 -11.33 3.42
C PHE A 259 -5.44 -11.45 2.93
N GLN A 260 -5.72 -11.09 1.67
CA GLN A 260 -7.04 -11.29 1.07
C GLN A 260 -7.40 -12.78 0.98
N ARG A 261 -6.46 -13.67 0.63
CA ARG A 261 -6.71 -15.12 0.63
C ARG A 261 -7.09 -15.64 2.02
N MET A 262 -6.36 -15.20 3.05
CA MET A 262 -6.65 -15.58 4.44
C MET A 262 -8.05 -15.10 4.86
N LYS A 263 -8.40 -13.85 4.58
CA LYS A 263 -9.73 -13.27 4.88
C LYS A 263 -10.84 -14.03 4.17
N ASN A 264 -10.69 -14.28 2.87
CA ASN A 264 -11.67 -15.02 2.06
C ASN A 264 -11.86 -16.46 2.56
N TYR A 265 -10.76 -17.12 2.95
CA TYR A 265 -10.79 -18.44 3.58
C TYR A 265 -11.54 -18.43 4.92
N THR A 266 -11.32 -17.42 5.77
CA THR A 266 -12.06 -17.33 7.04
C THR A 266 -13.56 -17.14 6.81
N ILE A 267 -13.97 -16.31 5.85
CA ILE A 267 -15.40 -16.16 5.49
C ILE A 267 -15.97 -17.51 5.05
N TYR A 268 -15.23 -18.23 4.22
CA TYR A 268 -15.61 -19.56 3.72
C TYR A 268 -15.77 -20.58 4.86
N ALA A 269 -14.77 -20.71 5.72
CA ALA A 269 -14.78 -21.66 6.84
C ALA A 269 -15.96 -21.40 7.77
N VAL A 270 -16.17 -20.14 8.17
CA VAL A 270 -17.31 -19.73 9.00
C VAL A 270 -18.64 -20.06 8.33
N SER A 271 -18.77 -19.73 7.05
CA SER A 271 -20.01 -19.95 6.30
C SER A 271 -20.38 -21.42 6.18
N ILE A 272 -19.40 -22.31 5.99
CA ILE A 272 -19.66 -23.76 5.94
C ILE A 272 -20.03 -24.30 7.31
N THR A 273 -19.34 -23.88 8.38
CA THR A 273 -19.69 -24.30 9.74
C THR A 273 -21.13 -23.93 10.07
N ILE A 274 -21.53 -22.68 9.80
CA ILE A 274 -22.91 -22.22 10.03
C ILE A 274 -23.90 -23.01 9.17
N ARG A 275 -23.57 -23.26 7.89
CA ARG A 275 -24.42 -24.04 6.99
C ARG A 275 -24.68 -25.45 7.52
N ILE A 276 -23.61 -26.19 7.85
CA ILE A 276 -23.69 -27.60 8.26
C ILE A 276 -24.48 -27.71 9.57
N VAL A 277 -24.13 -26.88 10.56
CA VAL A 277 -24.78 -26.90 11.87
C VAL A 277 -26.26 -26.51 11.74
N LEU A 278 -26.56 -25.37 11.12
CA LEU A 278 -27.94 -24.89 11.03
C LEU A 278 -28.79 -25.75 10.10
N GLY A 279 -28.24 -26.18 8.97
CA GLY A 279 -28.96 -26.97 7.96
C GLY A 279 -29.42 -28.32 8.51
N PHE A 280 -28.49 -29.11 9.06
CA PHE A 280 -28.85 -30.42 9.61
C PHE A 280 -29.66 -30.31 10.90
N LEU A 281 -29.42 -29.30 11.75
CA LEU A 281 -30.26 -29.03 12.91
C LEU A 281 -31.72 -28.75 12.52
N LEU A 282 -31.96 -27.91 11.51
CA LEU A 282 -33.31 -27.57 11.07
C LEU A 282 -34.03 -28.77 10.45
N ILE A 283 -33.32 -29.59 9.66
CA ILE A 283 -33.90 -30.80 9.06
C ILE A 283 -34.30 -31.81 10.14
N ALA A 284 -33.42 -32.05 11.12
CA ALA A 284 -33.70 -32.93 12.25
C ALA A 284 -34.85 -32.41 13.13
N LEU A 285 -34.90 -31.10 13.39
CA LEU A 285 -35.94 -30.49 14.23
C LEU A 285 -37.33 -30.56 13.58
N ILE A 286 -37.44 -30.27 12.29
CA ILE A 286 -38.74 -30.12 11.60
C ILE A 286 -39.28 -31.48 11.12
N TRP A 287 -38.43 -32.34 10.54
CA TRP A 287 -38.85 -33.61 9.93
C TRP A 287 -38.33 -34.85 10.66
N LYS A 288 -37.62 -34.72 11.78
CA LYS A 288 -37.02 -35.84 12.53
C LYS A 288 -36.18 -36.75 11.63
N PHE A 289 -35.48 -36.14 10.67
CA PHE A 289 -34.63 -36.85 9.73
C PHE A 289 -33.17 -36.77 10.21
N ASP A 290 -32.60 -37.94 10.50
CA ASP A 290 -31.22 -38.07 10.95
C ASP A 290 -30.30 -38.23 9.73
N PHE A 291 -29.44 -37.25 9.51
CA PHE A 291 -28.48 -37.29 8.41
C PHE A 291 -27.24 -38.11 8.77
N SER A 292 -26.79 -38.96 7.84
CA SER A 292 -25.64 -39.86 8.03
C SER A 292 -24.34 -39.12 8.39
N PRO A 293 -23.75 -39.37 9.58
CA PRO A 293 -22.49 -38.75 9.97
C PRO A 293 -21.32 -39.10 9.04
N PHE A 294 -21.34 -40.30 8.46
CA PHE A 294 -20.31 -40.73 7.51
C PHE A 294 -20.33 -39.86 6.24
N MET A 295 -21.50 -39.44 5.78
CA MET A 295 -21.61 -38.55 4.62
C MET A 295 -21.09 -37.15 4.91
N VAL A 296 -21.25 -36.66 6.15
CA VAL A 296 -20.62 -35.41 6.59
C VAL A 296 -19.09 -35.53 6.58
N LEU A 297 -18.55 -36.68 7.01
CA LEU A 297 -17.11 -36.95 6.93
C LEU A 297 -16.60 -36.93 5.48
N ILE A 298 -17.32 -37.54 4.54
CA ILE A 298 -16.96 -37.49 3.11
C ILE A 298 -16.98 -36.05 2.59
N ILE A 299 -17.97 -35.24 2.97
CA ILE A 299 -18.02 -33.81 2.61
C ILE A 299 -16.78 -33.08 3.16
N ALA A 300 -16.40 -33.34 4.41
CA ALA A 300 -15.24 -32.72 5.04
C ALA A 300 -13.93 -33.08 4.29
N ILE A 301 -13.71 -34.36 3.98
CA ILE A 301 -12.52 -34.81 3.25
C ILE A 301 -12.43 -34.18 1.86
N LEU A 302 -13.54 -34.18 1.11
CA LEU A 302 -13.58 -33.56 -0.22
C LEU A 302 -13.34 -32.05 -0.14
N ASN A 303 -13.87 -31.39 0.89
CA ASN A 303 -13.65 -29.97 1.12
C ASN A 303 -12.18 -29.66 1.43
N ASP A 304 -11.56 -30.38 2.36
CA ASP A 304 -10.16 -30.18 2.75
C ASP A 304 -9.19 -30.29 1.57
N GLY A 305 -9.40 -31.29 0.69
CA GLY A 305 -8.63 -31.42 -0.55
C GLY A 305 -8.74 -30.19 -1.45
N THR A 306 -9.94 -29.62 -1.58
CA THR A 306 -10.16 -28.40 -2.38
C THR A 306 -9.67 -27.13 -1.68
N ILE A 307 -9.68 -27.06 -0.35
CA ILE A 307 -9.24 -25.89 0.43
C ILE A 307 -7.76 -25.59 0.21
N MET A 308 -6.92 -26.62 0.09
CA MET A 308 -5.47 -26.43 -0.16
C MET A 308 -5.21 -25.57 -1.40
N THR A 309 -6.11 -25.59 -2.38
CA THR A 309 -6.01 -24.81 -3.62
C THR A 309 -6.21 -23.30 -3.43
N ILE A 310 -6.94 -22.89 -2.38
CA ILE A 310 -7.20 -21.49 -2.03
C ILE A 310 -5.88 -20.76 -1.71
N SER A 311 -4.92 -21.46 -1.11
CA SER A 311 -3.59 -20.91 -0.79
C SER A 311 -2.84 -20.41 -2.03
N LYS A 312 -3.05 -21.07 -3.18
CA LYS A 312 -2.42 -20.78 -4.47
C LYS A 312 -3.30 -19.95 -5.41
N ASP A 313 -4.46 -19.48 -4.96
CA ASP A 313 -5.42 -18.79 -5.80
C ASP A 313 -4.96 -17.37 -6.19
N ARG A 314 -5.42 -16.90 -7.35
CA ARG A 314 -5.09 -15.58 -7.89
C ARG A 314 -6.12 -14.54 -7.44
N VAL A 315 -5.92 -13.99 -6.24
CA VAL A 315 -6.77 -12.93 -5.66
C VAL A 315 -6.17 -11.55 -5.92
N LYS A 316 -7.03 -10.55 -6.17
CA LYS A 316 -6.61 -9.15 -6.32
C LYS A 316 -6.28 -8.53 -4.95
N PRO A 317 -5.14 -7.85 -4.78
CA PRO A 317 -4.81 -7.18 -3.53
C PRO A 317 -5.78 -6.02 -3.27
N SER A 318 -5.99 -5.70 -1.98
CA SER A 318 -6.76 -4.52 -1.60
C SER A 318 -6.00 -3.23 -2.00
N PRO A 319 -6.66 -2.26 -2.66
CA PRO A 319 -6.00 -1.01 -3.05
C PRO A 319 -5.63 -0.17 -1.83
N LEU A 320 -6.43 -0.23 -0.76
CA LEU A 320 -6.17 0.45 0.51
C LEU A 320 -5.72 -0.55 1.58
N PRO A 321 -4.99 -0.10 2.62
CA PRO A 321 -4.70 -0.91 3.79
C PRO A 321 -5.99 -1.46 4.39
N ASP A 322 -6.01 -2.76 4.66
CA ASP A 322 -7.15 -3.46 5.26
C ASP A 322 -6.68 -4.05 6.59
N SER A 323 -7.49 -3.90 7.63
CA SER A 323 -7.23 -4.50 8.94
C SER A 323 -8.10 -5.74 9.11
N TRP A 324 -7.67 -6.68 9.97
CA TRP A 324 -8.40 -7.93 10.19
C TRP A 324 -9.65 -7.70 11.04
N LYS A 325 -10.70 -7.18 10.42
CA LYS A 325 -11.99 -6.91 11.07
C LYS A 325 -12.81 -8.20 11.20
N LEU A 326 -12.53 -8.98 12.25
CA LEU A 326 -13.19 -10.26 12.52
C LEU A 326 -14.72 -10.17 12.52
N ARG A 327 -15.29 -9.09 13.08
CA ARG A 327 -16.75 -8.90 13.10
C ARG A 327 -17.37 -8.86 11.70
N GLU A 328 -16.74 -8.16 10.75
CA GLU A 328 -17.23 -8.08 9.37
C GLU A 328 -17.12 -9.44 8.65
N ILE A 329 -16.02 -10.16 8.91
CA ILE A 329 -15.75 -11.48 8.34
C ILE A 329 -16.77 -12.50 8.85
N PHE A 330 -16.99 -12.55 10.17
CA PHE A 330 -17.97 -13.46 10.78
C PHE A 330 -19.40 -13.13 10.35
N ALA A 331 -19.79 -11.85 10.33
CA ALA A 331 -21.12 -11.46 9.88
C ALA A 331 -21.37 -11.87 8.42
N THR A 332 -20.39 -11.67 7.53
CA THR A 332 -20.49 -12.10 6.13
C THR A 332 -20.62 -13.62 6.04
N GLY A 333 -19.80 -14.37 6.77
CA GLY A 333 -19.85 -15.83 6.81
C GLY A 333 -21.19 -16.37 7.33
N ILE A 334 -21.71 -15.80 8.42
CA ILE A 334 -22.99 -16.20 9.01
C ILE A 334 -24.13 -15.99 8.01
N VAL A 335 -24.23 -14.83 7.36
CA VAL A 335 -25.32 -14.55 6.42
C VAL A 335 -25.29 -15.51 5.21
N LEU A 336 -24.11 -15.73 4.62
CA LEU A 336 -23.96 -16.68 3.51
C LEU A 336 -24.29 -18.10 3.96
N GLY A 337 -23.80 -18.52 5.14
CA GLY A 337 -24.05 -19.85 5.71
C GLY A 337 -25.52 -20.08 6.03
N SER A 338 -26.19 -19.10 6.62
CA SER A 338 -27.63 -19.17 6.95
C SER A 338 -28.50 -19.25 5.69
N TYR A 339 -28.20 -18.45 4.66
CA TYR A 339 -28.88 -18.58 3.37
C TYR A 339 -28.72 -19.98 2.78
N LEU A 340 -27.50 -20.52 2.79
CA LEU A 340 -27.25 -21.87 2.27
C LEU A 340 -27.94 -22.97 3.09
N ALA A 341 -28.02 -22.81 4.42
CA ALA A 341 -28.78 -23.71 5.28
C ALA A 341 -30.27 -23.68 4.92
N VAL A 342 -30.85 -22.48 4.79
CA VAL A 342 -32.25 -22.31 4.37
C VAL A 342 -32.50 -22.95 3.00
N MET A 343 -31.60 -22.78 2.03
CA MET A 343 -31.76 -23.42 0.72
C MET A 343 -31.59 -24.94 0.76
N THR A 344 -30.84 -25.48 1.72
CA THR A 344 -30.78 -26.93 1.96
C THR A 344 -32.10 -27.44 2.56
N VAL A 345 -32.68 -26.69 3.51
CA VAL A 345 -33.97 -26.99 4.13
C VAL A 345 -35.11 -26.92 3.12
N VAL A 346 -35.14 -25.89 2.27
CA VAL A 346 -36.12 -25.74 1.19
C VAL A 346 -35.99 -26.89 0.20
N PHE A 347 -34.77 -27.27 -0.19
CA PHE A 347 -34.54 -28.42 -1.05
C PHE A 347 -35.11 -29.71 -0.43
N PHE A 348 -34.82 -29.96 0.84
CA PHE A 348 -35.33 -31.11 1.59
C PHE A 348 -36.86 -31.11 1.65
N TRP A 349 -37.48 -29.96 1.97
CA TRP A 349 -38.93 -29.83 2.03
C TRP A 349 -39.59 -30.11 0.68
N ILE A 350 -39.06 -29.55 -0.41
CA ILE A 350 -39.60 -29.78 -1.76
C ILE A 350 -39.47 -31.27 -2.12
N ALA A 351 -38.32 -31.89 -1.84
CA ALA A 351 -38.06 -33.29 -2.16
C ALA A 351 -38.89 -34.29 -1.33
N ASN A 352 -39.16 -33.99 -0.06
CA ASN A 352 -39.86 -34.90 0.85
C ASN A 352 -41.38 -34.64 0.93
N ALA A 353 -41.80 -33.38 0.97
CA ALA A 353 -43.21 -33.01 1.18
C ALA A 353 -43.98 -32.75 -0.13
N THR A 354 -43.31 -32.42 -1.24
CA THR A 354 -43.97 -32.05 -2.51
C THR A 354 -43.57 -32.99 -3.67
N ASP A 355 -44.38 -33.06 -4.72
CA ASP A 355 -44.07 -33.79 -5.96
C ASP A 355 -43.53 -32.85 -7.06
N PHE A 356 -43.03 -31.68 -6.66
CA PHE A 356 -42.61 -30.65 -7.62
C PHE A 356 -41.51 -31.14 -8.57
N PHE A 357 -40.50 -31.85 -8.03
CA PHE A 357 -39.39 -32.33 -8.83
C PHE A 357 -39.80 -33.48 -9.76
N THR A 358 -40.69 -34.36 -9.32
CA THR A 358 -41.18 -35.50 -10.12
C THR A 358 -42.09 -35.02 -11.25
N ASP A 359 -42.97 -34.06 -10.98
CA ASP A 359 -43.89 -33.45 -11.96
C ASP A 359 -43.15 -32.61 -13.02
N LYS A 360 -42.18 -31.78 -12.62
CA LYS A 360 -41.47 -30.89 -13.55
C LYS A 360 -40.35 -31.55 -14.35
N PHE A 361 -39.61 -32.47 -13.74
CA PHE A 361 -38.40 -33.04 -14.34
C PHE A 361 -38.53 -34.52 -14.71
N GLY A 362 -39.69 -35.15 -14.46
CA GLY A 362 -39.95 -36.54 -14.86
C GLY A 362 -39.07 -37.57 -14.15
N VAL A 363 -38.54 -37.24 -12.97
CA VAL A 363 -37.74 -38.13 -12.13
C VAL A 363 -38.64 -38.99 -11.23
N HIS A 364 -38.13 -40.15 -10.78
CA HIS A 364 -38.87 -41.04 -9.87
C HIS A 364 -39.04 -40.40 -8.49
N SER A 365 -40.12 -40.73 -7.77
CA SER A 365 -40.35 -40.20 -6.42
C SER A 365 -39.41 -40.83 -5.40
N ILE A 366 -38.77 -39.99 -4.60
CA ILE A 366 -37.85 -40.39 -3.50
C ILE A 366 -38.52 -40.24 -2.12
N ARG A 367 -39.83 -39.96 -2.09
CA ARG A 367 -40.58 -39.80 -0.84
C ARG A 367 -40.57 -41.08 -0.02
N GLY A 368 -40.31 -40.96 1.28
CA GLY A 368 -40.26 -42.10 2.21
C GLY A 368 -39.01 -42.98 2.11
N SER A 369 -38.13 -42.73 1.12
CA SER A 369 -36.87 -43.41 0.96
C SER A 369 -35.75 -42.62 1.65
N GLY A 370 -35.53 -42.89 2.93
CA GLY A 370 -34.53 -42.16 3.72
C GLY A 370 -33.13 -42.18 3.09
N GLY A 371 -32.72 -43.33 2.53
CA GLY A 371 -31.40 -43.48 1.92
C GLY A 371 -31.19 -42.72 0.61
N GLU A 372 -32.21 -42.59 -0.23
CA GLU A 372 -32.12 -41.78 -1.46
C GLU A 372 -32.18 -40.29 -1.12
N LEU A 373 -32.94 -39.90 -0.09
CA LEU A 373 -32.99 -38.53 0.40
C LEU A 373 -31.64 -38.10 1.00
N THR A 374 -30.96 -38.98 1.75
CA THR A 374 -29.58 -38.76 2.21
C THR A 374 -28.64 -38.49 1.04
N ALA A 375 -28.70 -39.30 -0.02
CA ALA A 375 -27.87 -39.11 -1.22
C ALA A 375 -28.14 -37.77 -1.91
N ALA A 376 -29.42 -37.37 -2.02
CA ALA A 376 -29.82 -36.09 -2.61
C ALA A 376 -29.26 -34.89 -1.85
N VAL A 377 -29.45 -34.89 -0.53
CA VAL A 377 -29.00 -33.81 0.36
C VAL A 377 -27.47 -33.77 0.41
N TYR A 378 -26.80 -34.93 0.46
CA TYR A 378 -25.34 -35.02 0.39
C TYR A 378 -24.80 -34.32 -0.87
N LEU A 379 -25.35 -34.63 -2.04
CA LEU A 379 -24.89 -34.04 -3.30
C LEU A 379 -25.13 -32.53 -3.31
N GLN A 380 -26.33 -32.09 -2.92
CA GLN A 380 -26.68 -30.66 -2.86
C GLN A 380 -25.76 -29.88 -1.90
N VAL A 381 -25.47 -30.47 -0.73
CA VAL A 381 -24.58 -29.85 0.26
C VAL A 381 -23.15 -29.78 -0.26
N SER A 382 -22.64 -30.87 -0.84
CA SER A 382 -21.29 -30.94 -1.41
C SER A 382 -21.10 -29.92 -2.53
N THR A 383 -22.00 -29.88 -3.51
CA THR A 383 -21.90 -28.99 -4.68
C THR A 383 -21.90 -27.53 -4.30
N VAL A 384 -22.88 -27.11 -3.49
CA VAL A 384 -23.00 -25.70 -3.14
C VAL A 384 -21.90 -25.26 -2.16
N SER A 385 -21.41 -26.17 -1.30
CA SER A 385 -20.33 -25.84 -0.37
C SER A 385 -19.03 -25.57 -1.11
N GLN A 386 -18.67 -26.36 -2.13
CA GLN A 386 -17.49 -26.05 -2.93
C GLN A 386 -17.72 -24.84 -3.86
N ALA A 387 -18.94 -24.67 -4.38
CA ALA A 387 -19.27 -23.49 -5.19
C ALA A 387 -19.07 -22.18 -4.41
N LEU A 388 -19.35 -22.18 -3.10
CA LEU A 388 -19.16 -21.04 -2.22
C LEU A 388 -17.72 -20.50 -2.24
N ILE A 389 -16.70 -21.34 -2.49
CA ILE A 389 -15.30 -20.89 -2.62
C ILE A 389 -15.18 -19.78 -3.69
N PHE A 390 -15.90 -19.92 -4.81
CA PHE A 390 -15.87 -18.95 -5.90
C PHE A 390 -16.52 -17.60 -5.54
N VAL A 391 -17.54 -17.63 -4.66
CA VAL A 391 -18.19 -16.41 -4.15
C VAL A 391 -17.30 -15.71 -3.13
N THR A 392 -16.71 -16.46 -2.18
CA THR A 392 -15.91 -15.87 -1.10
C THR A 392 -14.57 -15.34 -1.60
N ARG A 393 -13.97 -15.96 -2.62
CA ARG A 393 -12.73 -15.44 -3.25
C ARG A 393 -12.94 -14.13 -3.99
N SER A 394 -14.12 -13.92 -4.56
CA SER A 394 -14.39 -12.83 -5.49
C SER A 394 -14.83 -11.58 -4.75
N ARG A 395 -14.25 -10.42 -5.09
CA ARG A 395 -14.72 -9.14 -4.55
C ARG A 395 -15.90 -8.59 -5.36
N SER A 396 -15.88 -8.77 -6.67
CA SER A 396 -16.97 -8.53 -7.61
C SER A 396 -17.80 -9.80 -7.80
N TRP A 397 -18.47 -9.94 -8.93
CA TRP A 397 -19.20 -11.14 -9.29
C TRP A 397 -18.24 -12.31 -9.50
N SER A 398 -18.61 -13.47 -8.99
CA SER A 398 -17.81 -14.68 -9.07
C SER A 398 -17.48 -15.07 -10.51
N PHE A 399 -18.42 -14.88 -11.44
CA PHE A 399 -18.23 -15.19 -12.86
C PHE A 399 -17.25 -14.25 -13.60
N ILE A 400 -17.05 -13.03 -13.10
CA ILE A 400 -16.16 -12.04 -13.74
C ILE A 400 -14.71 -12.29 -13.31
N GLU A 401 -14.50 -12.63 -12.03
CA GLU A 401 -13.17 -12.86 -11.49
C GLU A 401 -12.70 -14.28 -11.79
N ARG A 402 -11.86 -14.45 -12.82
CA ARG A 402 -11.36 -15.77 -13.23
C ARG A 402 -10.67 -16.51 -12.06
N PRO A 403 -11.10 -17.74 -11.74
CA PRO A 403 -10.42 -18.60 -10.77
C PRO A 403 -9.08 -19.12 -11.27
N GLY A 404 -8.18 -19.44 -10.32
CA GLY A 404 -6.98 -20.19 -10.65
C GLY A 404 -7.32 -21.57 -11.23
N LEU A 405 -6.55 -22.03 -12.22
CA LEU A 405 -6.78 -23.32 -12.88
C LEU A 405 -6.81 -24.50 -11.89
N LEU A 406 -5.96 -24.44 -10.86
CA LEU A 406 -5.86 -25.47 -9.83
C LEU A 406 -7.15 -25.58 -8.99
N LEU A 407 -7.77 -24.44 -8.65
CA LEU A 407 -9.06 -24.41 -7.93
C LEU A 407 -10.19 -24.99 -8.79
N VAL A 408 -10.24 -24.63 -10.07
CA VAL A 408 -11.24 -25.15 -11.02
C VAL A 408 -11.11 -26.66 -11.18
N PHE A 409 -9.88 -27.13 -11.38
CA PHE A 409 -9.59 -28.56 -11.50
C PHE A 409 -10.00 -29.32 -10.24
N ALA A 410 -9.65 -28.81 -9.05
CA ALA A 410 -10.02 -29.44 -7.79
C ALA A 410 -11.54 -29.46 -7.57
N PHE A 411 -12.24 -28.39 -7.93
CA PHE A 411 -13.70 -28.35 -7.92
C PHE A 411 -14.28 -29.45 -8.82
N PHE A 412 -13.84 -29.55 -10.07
CA PHE A 412 -14.37 -30.56 -10.99
C PHE A 412 -14.10 -31.99 -10.50
N VAL A 413 -12.90 -32.28 -10.02
CA VAL A 413 -12.55 -33.62 -9.50
C VAL A 413 -13.40 -33.95 -8.28
N ALA A 414 -13.50 -33.06 -7.31
CA ALA A 414 -14.23 -33.32 -6.09
C ALA A 414 -15.74 -33.41 -6.33
N GLN A 415 -16.28 -32.62 -7.26
CA GLN A 415 -17.68 -32.69 -7.68
C GLN A 415 -18.01 -33.92 -8.52
N LEU A 416 -17.09 -34.38 -9.35
CA LEU A 416 -17.23 -35.64 -10.06
C LEU A 416 -17.31 -36.80 -9.06
N VAL A 417 -16.40 -36.85 -8.09
CA VAL A 417 -16.41 -37.86 -7.02
C VAL A 417 -17.70 -37.80 -6.20
N ALA A 418 -18.13 -36.60 -5.78
CA ALA A 418 -19.39 -36.43 -5.05
C ALA A 418 -20.61 -36.90 -5.86
N THR A 419 -20.66 -36.58 -7.15
CA THR A 419 -21.75 -37.01 -8.03
C THR A 419 -21.76 -38.52 -8.21
N LEU A 420 -20.59 -39.15 -8.40
CA LEU A 420 -20.48 -40.61 -8.51
C LEU A 420 -20.92 -41.32 -7.23
N ILE A 421 -20.55 -40.80 -6.05
CA ILE A 421 -21.00 -41.33 -4.75
C ILE A 421 -22.53 -41.22 -4.64
N ALA A 422 -23.11 -40.05 -4.95
CA ALA A 422 -24.55 -39.84 -4.88
C ALA A 422 -25.37 -40.75 -5.83
N VAL A 423 -24.83 -41.03 -7.02
CA VAL A 423 -25.53 -41.82 -8.04
C VAL A 423 -25.42 -43.32 -7.79
N TYR A 424 -24.25 -43.82 -7.37
CA TYR A 424 -23.95 -45.26 -7.37
C TYR A 424 -23.80 -45.90 -5.99
N ALA A 425 -23.58 -45.14 -4.91
CA ALA A 425 -23.31 -45.74 -3.62
C ALA A 425 -24.59 -46.30 -2.97
N ASN A 426 -24.58 -47.60 -2.72
CA ASN A 426 -25.59 -48.32 -1.93
C ASN A 426 -24.90 -48.88 -0.68
N TRP A 427 -24.82 -48.07 0.37
CA TRP A 427 -24.12 -48.41 1.60
C TRP A 427 -25.10 -48.48 2.76
N GLY A 428 -25.41 -49.70 3.21
CA GLY A 428 -26.30 -49.93 4.35
C GLY A 428 -25.76 -49.36 5.67
N PHE A 429 -24.44 -49.30 5.86
CA PHE A 429 -23.84 -48.71 7.06
C PHE A 429 -23.91 -47.18 7.11
N ALA A 430 -24.15 -46.53 5.96
CA ALA A 430 -24.16 -45.08 5.83
C ALA A 430 -25.56 -44.53 5.53
N ASP A 431 -26.61 -45.36 5.64
CA ASP A 431 -28.00 -45.04 5.30
C ASP A 431 -28.12 -44.28 3.98
N MET A 432 -27.47 -44.82 2.94
CA MET A 432 -27.42 -44.18 1.62
C MET A 432 -27.70 -45.17 0.50
N LYS A 433 -28.56 -44.75 -0.41
CA LYS A 433 -28.95 -45.47 -1.61
C LYS A 433 -28.82 -44.56 -2.82
N GLY A 434 -28.24 -45.08 -3.91
CA GLY A 434 -27.95 -44.34 -5.13
C GLY A 434 -29.21 -43.81 -5.79
N ILE A 435 -29.22 -42.52 -6.12
CA ILE A 435 -30.40 -41.80 -6.60
C ILE A 435 -30.52 -41.73 -8.14
N GLY A 436 -29.48 -42.16 -8.86
CA GLY A 436 -29.44 -42.11 -10.32
C GLY A 436 -29.09 -40.75 -10.93
N TRP A 437 -28.73 -40.74 -12.21
CA TRP A 437 -28.24 -39.54 -12.92
C TRP A 437 -29.31 -38.47 -13.15
N GLY A 438 -30.58 -38.85 -13.31
CA GLY A 438 -31.68 -37.90 -13.52
C GLY A 438 -31.81 -36.95 -12.33
N TRP A 439 -31.85 -37.50 -11.11
CA TRP A 439 -31.87 -36.70 -9.88
C TRP A 439 -30.59 -35.92 -9.65
N ALA A 440 -29.42 -36.50 -9.95
CA ALA A 440 -28.17 -35.76 -9.88
C ALA A 440 -28.20 -34.49 -10.75
N GLY A 441 -28.70 -34.58 -11.99
CA GLY A 441 -28.87 -33.42 -12.87
C GLY A 441 -29.81 -32.35 -12.29
N VAL A 442 -30.94 -32.75 -11.70
CA VAL A 442 -31.88 -31.83 -11.03
C VAL A 442 -31.22 -31.12 -9.84
N ILE A 443 -30.44 -31.86 -9.04
CA ILE A 443 -29.69 -31.30 -7.90
C ILE A 443 -28.63 -30.29 -8.36
N TRP A 444 -27.95 -30.58 -9.47
CA TRP A 444 -27.02 -29.63 -10.09
C TRP A 444 -27.72 -28.36 -10.55
N ILE A 445 -28.86 -28.47 -11.23
CA ILE A 445 -29.66 -27.32 -11.66
C ILE A 445 -30.09 -26.48 -10.46
N TYR A 446 -30.65 -27.12 -9.43
CA TYR A 446 -31.02 -26.45 -8.18
C TYR A 446 -29.82 -25.71 -7.57
N SER A 447 -28.67 -26.38 -7.48
CA SER A 447 -27.44 -25.80 -6.93
C SER A 447 -26.96 -24.58 -7.71
N VAL A 448 -27.03 -24.60 -9.04
CA VAL A 448 -26.64 -23.48 -9.91
C VAL A 448 -27.61 -22.31 -9.78
N VAL A 449 -28.93 -22.56 -9.71
CA VAL A 449 -29.93 -21.48 -9.55
C VAL A 449 -29.73 -20.75 -8.23
N PHE A 450 -29.58 -21.48 -7.13
CA PHE A 450 -29.42 -20.89 -5.79
C PHE A 450 -28.01 -20.38 -5.50
N TYR A 451 -27.06 -20.62 -6.41
CA TYR A 451 -25.72 -20.04 -6.35
C TYR A 451 -25.71 -18.55 -6.73
N ILE A 452 -26.49 -18.14 -7.74
CA ILE A 452 -26.47 -16.76 -8.27
C ILE A 452 -26.78 -15.70 -7.19
N PRO A 453 -27.78 -15.87 -6.31
CA PRO A 453 -28.08 -14.89 -5.27
C PRO A 453 -26.98 -14.72 -4.20
N LEU A 454 -26.03 -15.65 -4.09
CA LEU A 454 -24.93 -15.55 -3.12
C LEU A 454 -24.05 -14.31 -3.36
N ASP A 455 -23.79 -13.97 -4.62
CA ASP A 455 -23.04 -12.76 -4.95
C ASP A 455 -23.80 -11.50 -4.55
N VAL A 456 -25.12 -11.48 -4.73
CA VAL A 456 -25.99 -10.37 -4.31
C VAL A 456 -25.97 -10.22 -2.78
N LEU A 457 -26.08 -11.33 -2.04
CA LEU A 457 -26.01 -11.32 -0.58
C LEU A 457 -24.63 -10.88 -0.07
N LYS A 458 -23.55 -11.30 -0.74
CA LYS A 458 -22.19 -10.82 -0.46
C LYS A 458 -22.07 -9.30 -0.62
N PHE A 459 -22.64 -8.74 -1.68
CA PHE A 459 -22.63 -7.28 -1.87
C PHE A 459 -23.48 -6.56 -0.84
N ALA A 460 -24.69 -7.07 -0.56
CA ALA A 460 -25.60 -6.49 0.43
C ALA A 460 -24.98 -6.46 1.83
N THR A 461 -24.40 -7.58 2.27
CA THR A 461 -23.72 -7.69 3.58
C THR A 461 -22.53 -6.75 3.68
N ARG A 462 -21.65 -6.73 2.66
CA ARG A 462 -20.50 -5.81 2.64
C ARG A 462 -20.95 -4.35 2.64
N TYR A 463 -21.99 -4.01 1.89
CA TYR A 463 -22.54 -2.66 1.85
C TYR A 463 -23.12 -2.24 3.20
N ALA A 464 -23.92 -3.12 3.84
CA ALA A 464 -24.47 -2.88 5.18
C ALA A 464 -23.38 -2.70 6.24
N LEU A 465 -22.35 -3.56 6.22
CA LEU A 465 -21.22 -3.51 7.16
C LEU A 465 -20.28 -2.32 6.92
N SER A 466 -20.21 -1.79 5.70
CA SER A 466 -19.37 -0.62 5.39
C SER A 466 -19.82 0.67 6.08
N GLY A 467 -20.96 0.65 6.77
CA GLY A 467 -21.55 1.83 7.39
C GLY A 467 -22.12 2.84 6.38
N LYS A 468 -21.86 2.69 5.07
CA LYS A 468 -22.45 3.56 4.03
C LYS A 468 -23.97 3.44 3.95
N ALA A 469 -24.54 2.27 4.22
CA ALA A 469 -25.99 2.11 4.30
C ALA A 469 -26.59 2.96 5.44
N TRP A 470 -25.97 2.90 6.62
CA TRP A 470 -26.37 3.68 7.78
C TRP A 470 -26.07 5.18 7.60
N ASN A 471 -24.91 5.53 7.06
CA ASN A 471 -24.54 6.91 6.76
C ASN A 471 -25.44 7.50 5.68
N ASN A 472 -25.83 6.78 4.64
CA ASN A 472 -26.79 7.27 3.64
C ASN A 472 -28.20 7.39 4.24
N MET A 473 -28.62 6.50 5.13
CA MET A 473 -29.92 6.58 5.80
C MET A 473 -29.97 7.74 6.82
N ILE A 474 -28.88 7.94 7.57
CA ILE A 474 -28.70 9.05 8.51
C ILE A 474 -28.51 10.36 7.75
N GLN A 475 -27.69 10.39 6.69
CA GLN A 475 -27.52 11.55 5.81
C GLN A 475 -28.79 11.89 5.07
N ASN A 476 -29.62 10.93 4.63
CA ASN A 476 -30.92 11.26 4.05
C ASN A 476 -31.90 11.81 5.10
N ARG A 477 -31.79 11.38 6.37
CA ARG A 477 -32.55 11.99 7.48
C ARG A 477 -32.02 13.37 7.90
N THR A 478 -30.71 13.60 7.83
CA THR A 478 -30.09 14.91 8.14
C THR A 478 -30.00 15.82 6.93
N ALA A 479 -30.16 15.36 5.69
CA ALA A 479 -30.22 16.20 4.49
C ALA A 479 -31.47 17.08 4.48
N PHE A 480 -32.51 16.69 5.24
CA PHE A 480 -33.66 17.54 5.50
C PHE A 480 -33.41 18.58 6.62
N THR A 481 -32.29 18.53 7.36
CA THR A 481 -32.09 19.37 8.56
C THR A 481 -30.70 19.99 8.77
N SER A 482 -29.61 19.56 8.13
CA SER A 482 -28.37 20.34 8.06
C SER A 482 -27.44 19.91 6.91
N LYS A 483 -27.05 20.89 6.09
CA LYS A 483 -25.97 20.78 5.09
C LYS A 483 -24.66 20.52 5.82
N LYS A 484 -24.03 19.37 5.58
CA LYS A 484 -22.87 18.89 6.35
C LYS A 484 -21.62 18.66 5.51
N ASP A 485 -21.42 19.47 4.47
CA ASP A 485 -20.16 19.54 3.71
C ASP A 485 -19.65 20.98 3.71
N TYR A 486 -19.09 21.40 4.84
CA TYR A 486 -18.35 22.67 4.95
C TYR A 486 -16.88 22.40 4.59
N GLY A 487 -16.32 23.16 3.65
CA GLY A 487 -14.86 23.24 3.43
C GLY A 487 -14.24 22.35 2.36
N ILE A 488 -14.96 21.38 1.77
CA ILE A 488 -14.42 20.62 0.60
C ILE A 488 -14.37 21.53 -0.63
N GLY A 489 -15.45 22.29 -0.88
CA GLY A 489 -15.49 23.26 -1.97
C GLY A 489 -14.47 24.39 -1.82
N GLU A 490 -14.18 24.84 -0.60
CA GLU A 490 -13.15 25.85 -0.33
C GLU A 490 -11.74 25.32 -0.64
N ARG A 491 -11.45 24.05 -0.32
CA ARG A 491 -10.16 23.42 -0.63
C ARG A 491 -9.97 23.20 -2.13
N GLU A 492 -11.01 22.82 -2.84
CA GLU A 492 -10.96 22.71 -4.31
C GLU A 492 -10.82 24.08 -4.98
N ALA A 493 -11.48 25.12 -4.46
CA ALA A 493 -11.35 26.49 -4.94
C ALA A 493 -9.95 27.07 -4.67
N GLN A 494 -9.38 26.83 -3.48
CA GLN A 494 -8.01 27.23 -3.15
C GLN A 494 -6.97 26.50 -4.01
N TRP A 495 -7.17 25.20 -4.27
CA TRP A 495 -6.32 24.42 -5.16
C TRP A 495 -6.37 24.95 -6.61
N ALA A 496 -7.57 25.26 -7.11
CA ALA A 496 -7.76 25.85 -8.43
C ALA A 496 -7.16 27.27 -8.56
N ALA A 497 -7.24 28.08 -7.49
CA ALA A 497 -6.62 29.41 -7.43
C ALA A 497 -5.08 29.32 -7.44
N ALA A 498 -4.50 28.40 -6.68
CA ALA A 498 -3.04 28.17 -6.64
C ALA A 498 -2.49 27.66 -7.99
N GLN A 499 -3.28 26.88 -8.73
CA GLN A 499 -2.94 26.44 -10.08
C GLN A 499 -2.96 27.58 -11.11
N ARG A 500 -3.86 28.56 -10.97
CA ARG A 500 -3.93 29.74 -11.84
C ARG A 500 -2.73 30.67 -11.67
N THR A 501 -2.28 30.89 -10.44
CA THR A 501 -1.10 31.72 -10.15
C THR A 501 0.19 31.11 -10.70
N LEU A 502 0.26 29.78 -10.80
CA LEU A 502 1.41 29.05 -11.35
C LEU A 502 1.59 29.25 -12.86
N HIS A 503 0.52 29.66 -13.56
CA HIS A 503 0.51 29.93 -15.01
C HIS A 503 0.55 31.43 -15.36
N GLY A 504 0.84 32.32 -14.40
CA GLY A 504 1.05 33.74 -14.66
C GLY A 504 -0.22 34.56 -14.96
N LEU A 505 -1.40 34.03 -14.68
CA LEU A 505 -2.67 34.76 -14.80
C LEU A 505 -2.99 35.49 -13.49
N GLN A 506 -3.29 36.79 -13.56
CA GLN A 506 -3.68 37.59 -12.39
C GLN A 506 -5.05 37.15 -11.83
N PRO A 507 -5.24 37.19 -10.50
CA PRO A 507 -6.57 37.02 -9.91
C PRO A 507 -7.46 38.23 -10.24
N PRO A 508 -8.78 38.05 -10.37
CA PRO A 508 -9.69 39.18 -10.57
C PRO A 508 -9.68 40.07 -9.31
N GLU A 509 -9.63 41.38 -9.51
CA GLU A 509 -9.73 42.36 -8.43
C GLU A 509 -11.09 42.22 -7.74
N THR A 510 -11.05 41.96 -6.42
CA THR A 510 -12.23 41.99 -5.56
C THR A 510 -12.61 43.44 -5.29
N SER A 511 -13.58 43.96 -6.02
CA SER A 511 -14.32 45.15 -5.61
C SER A 511 -15.38 44.72 -4.58
N ASP A 512 -15.23 45.24 -3.36
CA ASP A 512 -16.26 45.20 -2.32
C ASP A 512 -17.57 45.77 -2.85
N LEU A 513 -18.67 45.00 -2.80
CA LEU A 513 -20.07 45.44 -2.58
C LEU A 513 -21.05 44.25 -2.70
N PHE A 514 -21.47 43.72 -1.54
CA PHE A 514 -22.74 42.99 -1.23
C PHE A 514 -23.26 41.83 -2.12
N ASN A 515 -23.24 40.60 -1.56
CA ASN A 515 -24.39 39.76 -1.12
C ASN A 515 -24.17 38.24 -1.39
N ASP A 516 -23.88 37.48 -0.33
CA ASP A 516 -23.27 36.13 -0.30
C ASP A 516 -24.12 34.92 -0.77
N LYS A 517 -25.29 35.13 -1.40
CA LYS A 517 -26.19 33.99 -1.74
C LYS A 517 -26.21 33.57 -3.21
N THR A 518 -25.63 34.35 -4.11
CA THR A 518 -25.74 34.12 -5.57
C THR A 518 -24.49 33.50 -6.21
N ASN A 519 -23.31 33.60 -5.58
CA ASN A 519 -22.03 33.18 -6.16
C ASN A 519 -21.86 31.66 -6.40
N TYR A 520 -22.54 30.81 -5.63
CA TYR A 520 -22.30 29.36 -5.70
C TYR A 520 -22.83 28.69 -6.97
N ARG A 521 -23.90 29.24 -7.55
CA ARG A 521 -24.48 28.71 -8.79
C ARG A 521 -23.58 29.04 -9.98
N GLU A 522 -23.03 30.25 -10.00
CA GLU A 522 -22.09 30.70 -11.03
C GLU A 522 -20.74 29.98 -10.94
N LEU A 523 -20.20 29.74 -9.74
CA LEU A 523 -18.97 28.97 -9.55
C LEU A 523 -19.10 27.50 -10.00
N SER A 524 -20.26 26.87 -9.73
CA SER A 524 -20.56 25.52 -10.20
C SER A 524 -20.68 25.46 -11.73
N GLU A 525 -21.32 26.45 -12.34
CA GLU A 525 -21.42 26.54 -13.80
C GLU A 525 -20.06 26.79 -14.45
N ILE A 526 -19.20 27.62 -13.86
CA ILE A 526 -17.84 27.86 -14.35
C ILE A 526 -16.99 26.58 -14.27
N ALA A 527 -17.08 25.82 -13.18
CA ALA A 527 -16.38 24.54 -13.03
C ALA A 527 -16.87 23.49 -14.04
N GLU A 528 -18.19 23.43 -14.27
CA GLU A 528 -18.77 22.51 -15.25
C GLU A 528 -18.41 22.90 -16.69
N GLN A 529 -18.39 24.20 -17.01
CA GLN A 529 -17.92 24.71 -18.30
C GLN A 529 -16.42 24.46 -18.51
N ALA A 530 -15.59 24.62 -17.47
CA ALA A 530 -14.17 24.32 -17.54
C ALA A 530 -13.92 22.83 -17.80
N LYS A 531 -14.68 21.93 -17.13
CA LYS A 531 -14.62 20.50 -17.37
C LYS A 531 -15.04 20.14 -18.80
N LYS A 532 -16.14 20.72 -19.31
CA LYS A 532 -16.58 20.51 -20.70
C LYS A 532 -15.54 21.02 -21.70
N ARG A 533 -14.88 22.15 -21.44
CA ARG A 533 -13.80 22.68 -22.31
C ARG A 533 -12.55 21.80 -22.30
N ALA A 534 -12.15 21.28 -21.14
CA ALA A 534 -11.03 20.34 -21.03
C ALA A 534 -11.32 19.02 -21.76
N GLU A 535 -12.57 18.53 -21.69
CA GLU A 535 -12.99 17.32 -22.37
C GLU A 535 -13.07 17.51 -23.90
N VAL A 536 -13.55 18.67 -24.37
CA VAL A 536 -13.52 19.05 -25.79
C VAL A 536 -12.08 19.23 -26.29
N ALA A 537 -11.18 19.81 -25.50
CA ALA A 537 -9.76 19.93 -25.85
C ALA A 537 -9.08 18.56 -25.97
N ARG A 538 -9.35 17.66 -25.02
CA ARG A 538 -8.86 16.26 -25.06
C ARG A 538 -9.42 15.49 -26.26
N LEU A 539 -10.69 15.68 -26.60
CA LEU A 539 -11.30 15.07 -27.78
C LEU A 539 -10.72 15.63 -29.08
N ARG A 540 -10.38 16.94 -29.14
CA ARG A 540 -9.65 17.53 -30.28
C ARG A 540 -8.25 16.95 -30.44
N GLU A 541 -7.51 16.73 -29.36
CA GLU A 541 -6.19 16.07 -29.40
C GLU A 541 -6.27 14.64 -29.96
N LEU A 542 -7.34 13.90 -29.63
CA LEU A 542 -7.51 12.51 -30.06
C LEU A 542 -8.05 12.36 -31.48
N HIS A 543 -8.97 13.24 -31.92
CA HIS A 543 -9.73 13.04 -33.17
C HIS A 543 -9.31 13.96 -34.32
N THR A 544 -8.49 15.00 -34.09
CA THR A 544 -8.03 15.89 -35.17
C THR A 544 -6.55 15.68 -35.45
N LEU A 545 -6.21 15.58 -36.74
CA LEU A 545 -4.83 15.38 -37.22
C LEU A 545 -3.91 16.51 -36.73
N LYS A 546 -4.43 17.75 -36.66
CA LYS A 546 -3.75 18.91 -36.08
C LYS A 546 -3.45 18.74 -34.58
N GLY A 547 -4.44 18.30 -33.80
CA GLY A 547 -4.26 18.05 -32.36
C GLY A 547 -3.29 16.91 -32.06
N HIS A 548 -3.27 15.87 -32.90
CA HIS A 548 -2.30 14.78 -32.78
C HIS A 548 -0.87 15.24 -33.10
N VAL A 549 -0.69 16.07 -34.12
CA VAL A 549 0.62 16.65 -34.47
C VAL A 549 1.13 17.58 -33.37
N GLU A 550 0.29 18.48 -32.85
CA GLU A 550 0.66 19.39 -31.74
C GLU A 550 1.03 18.63 -30.46
N SER A 551 0.31 17.55 -30.15
CA SER A 551 0.61 16.65 -29.02
C SER A 551 1.97 15.96 -29.16
N VAL A 552 2.28 15.42 -30.34
CA VAL A 552 3.55 14.73 -30.62
C VAL A 552 4.73 15.71 -30.63
N VAL A 553 4.52 16.93 -31.13
CA VAL A 553 5.53 18.00 -31.14
C VAL A 553 5.85 18.47 -29.71
N LYS A 554 4.83 18.63 -28.85
CA LYS A 554 5.02 18.91 -27.41
C LYS A 554 5.74 17.78 -26.67
N LEU A 555 5.39 16.53 -26.95
CA LEU A 555 6.06 15.37 -26.35
C LEU A 555 7.54 15.26 -26.74
N LYS A 556 7.93 15.82 -27.89
CA LYS A 556 9.32 15.88 -28.36
C LYS A 556 10.05 17.18 -27.99
N GLY A 557 9.40 18.12 -27.29
CA GLY A 557 10.01 19.35 -26.81
C GLY A 557 10.42 20.33 -27.91
N LEU A 558 9.75 20.30 -29.07
CA LEU A 558 10.02 21.19 -30.20
C LEU A 558 9.11 22.43 -30.12
N ASP A 559 9.67 23.61 -30.38
CA ASP A 559 8.97 24.89 -30.23
C ASP A 559 8.13 25.21 -31.47
N ILE A 560 6.81 25.32 -31.30
CA ILE A 560 5.81 25.38 -32.39
C ILE A 560 5.93 26.67 -33.21
N GLU A 561 6.52 27.73 -32.66
CA GLU A 561 6.63 29.05 -33.31
C GLU A 561 7.70 29.12 -34.41
N THR A 562 8.54 28.09 -34.58
CA THR A 562 9.61 28.09 -35.59
C THR A 562 9.22 27.45 -36.93
N ILE A 563 8.03 26.87 -37.07
CA ILE A 563 7.58 26.26 -38.32
C ILE A 563 6.88 27.34 -39.17
N GLN A 564 7.65 27.97 -40.05
CA GLN A 564 7.14 28.86 -41.09
C GLN A 564 6.04 28.17 -41.90
N GLN A 565 4.85 28.80 -41.91
CA GLN A 565 3.74 28.44 -42.78
C GLN A 565 4.10 28.75 -44.23
N HIS A 566 4.54 27.73 -44.96
CA HIS A 566 4.34 27.67 -46.40
C HIS A 566 3.89 26.25 -46.73
N TYR A 567 2.63 26.10 -47.12
CA TYR A 567 2.23 25.54 -48.42
C TYR A 567 0.70 25.56 -48.52
N THR A 568 0.24 26.27 -49.54
CA THR A 568 -1.06 26.17 -50.21
C THR A 568 -1.18 24.84 -50.95
N VAL A 569 -2.26 24.09 -50.72
CA VAL A 569 -3.36 23.66 -51.62
C VAL A 569 -4.14 22.58 -50.88
#